data_AF-A0A7W0U9H2-F1
#
_entry.id   AF-A0A7W0U9H2-F1
#
_cell.length_a   1.000
_cell.length_b   1.000
_cell.length_c   1.000
_cell.angle_alpha   90.00
_cell.angle_beta   90.00
_cell.angle_gamma   90.00
#
_symmetry.space_group_name_H-M   'P 1'
#
loop_
_entity.id
_entity.type
_entity.pdbx_description
1 polymer ?
#
loop_
_entity_poly.entity_id
_entity_poly.type
_entity_poly.pdbx_seq_one_letter_code
_entity_poly.pdbx_strand_id
1 'polypeptide(L)'
;MLDGYFSDRVHCVDPAIGAFLWGYNDHLDDDLRQDLHRYAATVLHTRRDDKLAERRAEMCRIWARQAQSVRRWRLPWALRFRRRDRIDLVDCEFAGIYAARMAREDRAWHTRTLSFIDMLVRLGSKRYESTTPASVLALHQGPEEGLATRRSSESLGGSAQ
;
A
#
# COMPACT_ATOMS: atom_id res chain seq x y z
N MET A 1 5.11 -32.21 25.26
CA MET A 1 3.69 -31.82 25.20
C MET A 1 3.67 -30.48 24.50
N LEU A 2 3.40 -30.47 23.19
CA LEU A 2 3.30 -29.22 22.44
C LEU A 2 1.85 -28.80 22.53
N ASP A 3 1.58 -27.81 23.39
CA ASP A 3 0.27 -27.19 23.51
C ASP A 3 0.01 -26.40 22.22
N GLY A 4 -0.54 -27.10 21.22
CA GLY A 4 -0.91 -26.53 19.94
C GLY A 4 -2.04 -25.55 20.14
N TYR A 5 -1.71 -24.28 20.40
CA TYR A 5 -2.65 -23.19 20.20
C TYR A 5 -3.05 -23.22 18.72
N PHE A 6 -4.29 -23.60 18.45
CA PHE A 6 -4.90 -23.35 17.15
C PHE A 6 -4.97 -21.84 16.99
N SER A 7 -4.00 -21.29 16.26
CA SER A 7 -4.08 -19.93 15.79
C SER A 7 -4.89 -19.95 14.50
N ASP A 8 -5.99 -19.20 14.44
CA ASP A 8 -6.70 -18.93 13.17
C ASP A 8 -5.80 -18.19 12.15
N ARG A 9 -4.58 -17.83 12.55
CA ARG A 9 -3.57 -17.25 11.66
C ARG A 9 -2.98 -18.33 10.78
N VAL A 10 -3.39 -18.32 9.52
CA VAL A 10 -2.81 -19.18 8.49
C VAL A 10 -1.35 -18.75 8.25
N HIS A 11 -0.40 -19.52 8.80
CA HIS A 11 1.03 -19.19 8.76
C HIS A 11 1.63 -19.10 7.36
N CYS A 12 0.95 -19.57 6.30
CA CYS A 12 1.42 -19.45 4.93
C CYS A 12 0.98 -18.16 4.21
N VAL A 13 0.12 -17.34 4.83
CA VAL A 13 -0.34 -16.05 4.28
C VAL A 13 0.44 -14.92 4.91
N ASP A 14 0.77 -13.90 4.11
CA ASP A 14 1.38 -12.67 4.58
C ASP A 14 0.44 -11.94 5.57
N PRO A 15 0.94 -11.50 6.75
CA PRO A 15 0.08 -10.89 7.78
C PRO A 15 -0.71 -9.68 7.30
N ALA A 16 -0.11 -8.80 6.49
CA ALA A 16 -0.77 -7.60 6.00
C ALA A 16 -1.87 -7.95 4.99
N ILE A 17 -1.61 -8.91 4.09
CA ILE A 17 -2.59 -9.39 3.10
C ILE A 17 -3.75 -10.10 3.80
N GLY A 18 -3.46 -11.01 4.72
CA GLY A 18 -4.47 -11.76 5.45
C GLY A 18 -5.39 -10.84 6.24
N ALA A 19 -4.81 -9.91 7.00
CA ALA A 19 -5.58 -8.97 7.80
C ALA A 19 -6.39 -7.98 6.96
N PHE A 20 -5.86 -7.56 5.80
CA PHE A 20 -6.60 -6.73 4.85
C PHE A 20 -7.82 -7.48 4.31
N LEU A 21 -7.62 -8.69 3.79
CA LEU A 21 -8.69 -9.48 3.20
C LEU A 21 -9.77 -9.82 4.22
N TRP A 22 -9.38 -10.22 5.42
CA TRP A 22 -10.32 -10.51 6.48
C TRP A 22 -11.17 -9.29 6.84
N GLY A 23 -10.52 -8.16 7.13
CA GLY A 23 -11.24 -6.92 7.47
C GLY A 23 -12.13 -6.39 6.34
N TYR A 24 -11.77 -6.63 5.07
CA TYR A 24 -12.57 -6.22 3.92
C TYR A 24 -13.76 -7.16 3.70
N ASN A 25 -13.52 -8.47 3.75
CA ASN A 25 -14.52 -9.52 3.56
C ASN A 25 -15.72 -9.38 4.49
N ASP A 26 -15.47 -9.07 5.77
CA ASP A 26 -16.50 -8.94 6.81
C ASP A 26 -17.52 -7.82 6.54
N HIS A 27 -17.25 -6.95 5.57
CA HIS A 27 -18.08 -5.78 5.26
C HIS A 27 -18.65 -5.79 3.85
N LEU A 28 -18.42 -6.85 3.08
CA LEU A 28 -18.99 -7.01 1.74
C LEU A 28 -20.38 -7.63 1.80
N ASP A 29 -21.25 -7.16 0.92
CA ASP A 29 -22.48 -7.88 0.57
C ASP A 29 -22.13 -9.16 -0.20
N ASP A 30 -23.07 -10.11 -0.23
CA ASP A 30 -22.88 -11.43 -0.83
C ASP A 30 -22.40 -11.37 -2.29
N ASP A 31 -22.95 -10.43 -3.09
CA ASP A 31 -22.58 -10.28 -4.50
C ASP A 31 -21.11 -9.88 -4.68
N LEU A 32 -20.64 -8.88 -3.92
CA LEU A 32 -19.25 -8.41 -3.99
C LEU A 32 -18.27 -9.40 -3.34
N ARG A 33 -18.76 -10.21 -2.40
CA ARG A 33 -17.94 -11.22 -1.72
C ARG A 33 -17.52 -12.33 -2.68
N GLN A 34 -18.31 -12.62 -3.72
CA GLN A 34 -17.94 -13.62 -4.74
C GLN A 34 -16.61 -13.28 -5.43
N ASP A 35 -16.34 -11.99 -5.66
CA ASP A 35 -15.09 -11.54 -6.27
C ASP A 35 -13.86 -11.85 -5.39
N LEU A 36 -14.04 -11.99 -4.07
CA LEU A 36 -12.95 -12.36 -3.17
C LEU A 36 -12.58 -13.84 -3.23
N HIS A 37 -13.47 -14.72 -3.69
CA HIS A 37 -13.19 -16.16 -3.74
C HIS A 37 -11.97 -16.50 -4.61
N ARG A 38 -11.68 -15.69 -5.63
CA ARG A 38 -10.47 -15.83 -6.46
C ARG A 38 -9.17 -15.71 -5.67
N TYR A 39 -9.22 -15.07 -4.50
CA TYR A 39 -8.05 -14.87 -3.65
C TYR A 39 -7.78 -16.01 -2.68
N ALA A 40 -8.76 -16.88 -2.42
CA ALA A 40 -8.64 -17.93 -1.40
C ALA A 40 -7.39 -18.81 -1.59
N ALA A 41 -7.12 -19.25 -2.82
CA ALA A 41 -5.90 -19.99 -3.16
C ALA A 41 -4.70 -19.09 -3.45
N THR A 42 -4.95 -17.92 -4.04
CA THR A 42 -3.92 -16.99 -4.53
C THR A 42 -3.07 -16.39 -3.40
N VAL A 43 -3.63 -16.27 -2.20
CA VAL A 43 -2.95 -15.67 -1.04
C VAL A 43 -2.14 -16.68 -0.26
N LEU A 44 -2.37 -17.98 -0.48
CA LEU A 44 -1.57 -19.03 0.11
C LEU A 44 -0.13 -18.91 -0.38
N HIS A 45 0.83 -19.15 0.52
CA HIS A 45 2.27 -19.02 0.26
C HIS A 45 2.73 -17.60 -0.14
N THR A 46 1.92 -16.57 0.12
CA THR A 46 2.38 -15.19 -0.01
C THR A 46 3.42 -14.86 1.05
N ARG A 47 3.38 -15.50 2.23
CA ARG A 47 4.41 -15.31 3.25
C ARG A 47 5.76 -15.87 2.75
N ARG A 48 6.79 -15.01 2.74
CA ARG A 48 8.15 -15.40 2.34
C ARG A 48 9.20 -14.96 3.34
N ASP A 49 9.48 -13.67 3.38
CA ASP A 49 10.48 -13.06 4.26
C ASP A 49 9.96 -11.74 4.84
N ASP A 50 10.59 -11.30 5.92
CA ASP A 50 10.15 -10.13 6.68
C ASP A 50 10.29 -8.82 5.88
N LYS A 51 11.25 -8.75 4.94
CA LYS A 51 11.42 -7.55 4.11
C LYS A 51 10.25 -7.39 3.14
N LEU A 52 9.78 -8.48 2.54
CA LEU A 52 8.62 -8.46 1.67
C LEU A 52 7.33 -8.16 2.46
N ALA A 53 7.19 -8.74 3.66
CA ALA A 53 6.07 -8.45 4.55
C ALA A 53 6.01 -6.96 4.93
N GLU A 54 7.15 -6.37 5.32
CA GLU A 54 7.23 -4.94 5.63
C GLU A 54 6.92 -4.07 4.41
N ARG A 55 7.37 -4.46 3.21
CA ARG A 55 7.07 -3.73 1.98
C ARG A 55 5.58 -3.75 1.66
N ARG A 56 4.90 -4.88 1.85
CA ARG A 56 3.44 -4.98 1.69
C ARG A 56 2.70 -4.17 2.75
N ALA A 57 3.19 -4.18 4.00
CA ALA A 57 2.66 -3.32 5.05
C ALA A 57 2.77 -1.84 4.68
N GLU A 58 3.91 -1.37 4.15
CA GLU A 58 4.04 0.01 3.70
C GLU A 58 3.06 0.33 2.56
N MET A 59 2.83 -0.59 1.62
CA MET A 59 1.80 -0.41 0.59
C MET A 59 0.40 -0.25 1.19
N CYS A 60 0.05 -1.02 2.23
CA CYS A 60 -1.19 -0.83 3.00
C CYS A 60 -1.25 0.55 3.67
N ARG A 61 -0.14 1.02 4.26
CA ARG A 61 -0.08 2.37 4.87
C ARG A 61 -0.29 3.46 3.83
N ILE A 62 0.37 3.36 2.67
CA ILE A 62 0.22 4.31 1.55
C ILE A 62 -1.23 4.33 1.05
N TRP A 63 -1.80 3.15 0.80
CA TRP A 63 -3.20 3.01 0.40
C TRP A 63 -4.15 3.70 1.38
N ALA A 64 -4.01 3.42 2.68
CA ALA A 64 -4.87 3.99 3.70
C ALA A 64 -4.73 5.51 3.79
N ARG A 65 -3.51 6.05 3.65
CA ARG A 65 -3.27 7.51 3.57
C ARG A 65 -3.95 8.14 2.36
N GLN A 66 -3.92 7.48 1.21
CA GLN A 66 -4.55 7.97 -0.03
C GLN A 66 -6.08 7.93 0.06
N ALA A 67 -6.65 6.84 0.57
CA ALA A 67 -8.09 6.74 0.80
C ALA A 67 -8.56 7.82 1.78
N GLN A 68 -7.82 8.04 2.88
CA GLN A 68 -8.11 9.09 3.85
C GLN A 68 -8.02 10.50 3.24
N SER A 69 -7.03 10.78 2.38
CA SER A 69 -6.89 12.10 1.76
C SER A 69 -8.07 12.41 0.84
N VAL A 70 -8.48 11.46 -0.01
CA VAL A 70 -9.65 11.62 -0.89
C VAL A 70 -10.91 11.89 -0.06
N ARG A 71 -11.11 11.18 1.05
CA ARG A 71 -12.24 11.42 1.96
C ARG A 71 -12.20 12.82 2.59
N ARG A 72 -11.03 13.26 3.03
CA ARG A 72 -10.85 14.59 3.62
C ARG A 72 -11.21 15.70 2.63
N TRP A 73 -10.91 15.53 1.35
CA TRP A 73 -11.33 16.49 0.32
C TRP A 73 -12.85 16.59 0.17
N ARG A 74 -13.60 15.54 0.54
CA ARG A 74 -15.08 15.54 0.56
C ARG A 74 -15.66 16.20 1.83
N LEU A 75 -14.85 16.47 2.86
CA LEU A 75 -15.32 17.14 4.08
C LEU A 75 -15.38 18.67 3.91
N PRO A 76 -16.27 19.36 4.66
CA PRO A 76 -16.27 20.81 4.78
C PRO A 76 -14.90 21.34 5.21
N TRP A 77 -14.50 22.51 4.70
CA TRP A 77 -13.16 23.07 4.88
C TRP A 77 -12.70 23.14 6.35
N ALA A 78 -13.60 23.47 7.29
CA ALA A 78 -13.30 23.53 8.72
C ALA A 78 -12.90 22.17 9.31
N LEU A 79 -13.48 21.07 8.79
CA LEU A 79 -13.16 19.70 9.22
C LEU A 79 -11.93 19.14 8.49
N ARG A 80 -11.51 19.76 7.39
CA ARG A 80 -10.26 19.37 6.70
C ARG A 80 -9.08 19.59 7.62
N PHE A 81 -9.03 20.65 8.42
CA PHE A 81 -7.83 20.96 9.23
C PHE A 81 -7.76 20.24 10.59
N ARG A 82 -8.73 19.36 10.89
CA ARG A 82 -8.76 18.59 12.13
C ARG A 82 -7.54 17.67 12.21
N ARG A 83 -6.84 17.64 13.36
CA ARG A 83 -5.57 16.91 13.52
C ARG A 83 -5.75 15.42 13.18
N ARG A 84 -4.71 14.89 12.52
CA ARG A 84 -4.57 13.48 12.18
C ARG A 84 -4.30 12.69 13.46
N ASP A 85 -5.07 11.63 13.69
CA ASP A 85 -4.60 10.55 14.55
C ASP A 85 -3.40 9.92 13.85
N ARG A 86 -2.20 10.12 14.42
CA ARG A 86 -1.02 9.34 14.04
C ARG A 86 -1.27 7.93 14.54
N ILE A 87 -1.98 7.14 13.74
CA ILE A 87 -2.04 5.72 13.99
C ILE A 87 -0.67 5.19 13.55
N ASP A 88 0.14 4.84 14.55
CA ASP A 88 1.42 4.19 14.36
C ASP A 88 1.16 2.74 13.89
N LEU A 89 1.02 2.57 12.58
CA LEU A 89 0.80 1.29 11.91
C LEU A 89 2.10 0.49 11.80
N VAL A 90 2.86 0.39 12.90
CA VAL A 90 4.18 -0.24 12.90
C VAL A 90 4.06 -1.72 12.52
N ASP A 91 3.00 -2.37 13.01
CA ASP A 91 2.74 -3.78 12.77
C ASP A 91 2.06 -4.02 11.39
N CYS A 92 2.52 -5.06 10.68
CA CYS A 92 2.03 -5.46 9.35
C CYS A 92 0.53 -5.79 9.34
N GLU A 93 0.05 -6.50 10.36
CA GLU A 93 -1.34 -6.90 10.53
C GLU A 93 -2.21 -5.64 10.71
N PHE A 94 -1.79 -4.73 11.60
CA PHE A 94 -2.49 -3.46 11.81
C PHE A 94 -2.54 -2.58 10.56
N ALA A 95 -1.46 -2.55 9.76
CA ALA A 95 -1.45 -1.85 8.47
C ALA A 95 -2.53 -2.42 7.52
N GLY A 96 -2.65 -3.75 7.46
CA GLY A 96 -3.68 -4.45 6.68
C GLY A 96 -5.11 -4.12 7.15
N ILE A 97 -5.38 -4.24 8.45
CA ILE A 97 -6.69 -3.93 9.05
C ILE A 97 -7.09 -2.48 8.75
N TYR A 98 -6.18 -1.53 8.94
CA TYR A 98 -6.48 -0.12 8.73
C TYR A 98 -6.76 0.21 7.26
N ALA A 99 -6.00 -0.39 6.35
CA ALA A 99 -6.23 -0.25 4.91
C ALA A 99 -7.59 -0.83 4.49
N ALA A 100 -7.99 -1.99 5.04
CA ALA A 100 -9.31 -2.58 4.80
C ALA A 100 -10.45 -1.70 5.34
N ARG A 101 -10.27 -1.11 6.53
CA ARG A 101 -11.22 -0.15 7.10
C ARG A 101 -11.46 1.04 6.18
N MET A 102 -10.42 1.54 5.52
CA MET A 102 -10.58 2.65 4.56
C MET A 102 -11.23 2.18 3.25
N ALA A 103 -10.97 0.94 2.81
CA ALA A 103 -11.53 0.38 1.59
C ALA A 103 -13.04 0.10 1.67
N ARG A 104 -13.57 -0.24 2.86
CA ARG A 104 -14.99 -0.59 3.05
C ARG A 104 -15.96 0.60 3.09
N GLU A 105 -15.47 1.82 3.29
CA GLU A 105 -16.32 2.99 3.49
C GLU A 105 -16.95 3.53 2.19
N ASP A 106 -16.49 3.05 1.02
CA ASP A 106 -17.01 3.48 -0.29
C ASP A 106 -17.09 2.29 -1.26
N ARG A 107 -18.29 1.86 -1.64
CA ARG A 107 -18.50 0.73 -2.57
C ARG A 107 -17.91 0.98 -3.96
N ALA A 108 -17.82 2.24 -4.40
CA ALA A 108 -17.23 2.57 -5.68
C ALA A 108 -15.74 2.21 -5.74
N TRP A 109 -15.11 1.92 -4.60
CA TRP A 109 -13.72 1.52 -4.52
C TRP A 109 -13.50 0.02 -4.69
N HIS A 110 -14.55 -0.81 -4.82
CA HIS A 110 -14.39 -2.26 -4.88
C HIS A 110 -13.39 -2.71 -5.94
N THR A 111 -13.52 -2.26 -7.20
CA THR A 111 -12.57 -2.59 -8.27
C THR A 111 -11.14 -2.13 -7.96
N ARG A 112 -11.00 -0.96 -7.32
CA ARG A 112 -9.69 -0.43 -6.91
C ARG A 112 -9.09 -1.28 -5.79
N THR A 113 -9.91 -1.75 -4.87
CA THR A 113 -9.53 -2.65 -3.78
C THR A 113 -9.06 -4.00 -4.32
N LEU A 114 -9.78 -4.59 -5.27
CA LEU A 114 -9.35 -5.82 -5.94
C LEU A 114 -7.99 -5.62 -6.63
N SER A 115 -7.81 -4.50 -7.35
CA SER A 115 -6.54 -4.15 -7.99
C SER A 115 -5.40 -3.99 -6.98
N PHE A 116 -5.70 -3.47 -5.79
CA PHE A 116 -4.74 -3.33 -4.71
C PHE A 116 -4.33 -4.69 -4.13
N ILE A 117 -5.28 -5.60 -3.92
CA ILE A 117 -5.00 -6.98 -3.48
C ILE A 117 -4.13 -7.69 -4.53
N ASP A 118 -4.47 -7.57 -5.82
CA ASP A 118 -3.68 -8.14 -6.92
C ASP A 118 -2.22 -7.65 -6.88
N MET A 119 -2.02 -6.35 -6.63
CA MET A 119 -0.69 -5.76 -6.51
C MET A 119 0.08 -6.31 -5.30
N LEU A 120 -0.55 -6.42 -4.12
CA LEU A 120 0.10 -6.96 -2.92
C LEU A 120 0.55 -8.41 -3.11
N VAL A 121 -0.29 -9.24 -3.73
CA VAL A 121 0.03 -10.64 -4.06
C VAL A 121 1.19 -10.72 -5.05
N ARG A 122 1.17 -9.88 -6.09
CA ARG A 122 2.23 -9.86 -7.13
C ARG A 122 3.56 -9.39 -6.58
N LEU A 123 3.56 -8.54 -5.54
CA LEU A 123 4.77 -8.14 -4.84
C LEU A 123 5.52 -9.39 -4.35
N GLY A 124 6.76 -9.60 -4.82
CA GLY A 124 7.59 -10.75 -4.46
C GLY A 124 7.34 -12.03 -5.25
N SER A 125 6.49 -12.00 -6.29
CA SER A 125 6.48 -13.04 -7.31
C SER A 125 7.72 -12.90 -8.21
N LYS A 126 8.44 -14.00 -8.51
CA LYS A 126 9.65 -14.01 -9.35
C LYS A 126 9.48 -13.29 -10.71
N ARG A 127 8.25 -13.19 -11.24
CA ARG A 127 7.93 -12.45 -12.47
C ARG A 127 8.02 -10.92 -12.32
N TYR A 128 7.90 -10.39 -11.11
CA TYR A 128 7.99 -8.96 -10.81
C TYR A 128 9.45 -8.49 -10.69
N GLU A 129 10.36 -9.37 -10.26
CA GLU A 129 11.80 -9.09 -10.20
C GLU A 129 12.44 -8.97 -11.60
N SER A 130 11.90 -9.68 -12.60
CA SER A 130 12.39 -9.67 -13.98
C SER A 130 11.74 -8.63 -14.89
N THR A 131 10.70 -7.94 -14.42
CA THR A 131 9.97 -6.94 -15.21
C THR A 131 9.59 -5.81 -14.27
N THR A 132 10.55 -4.92 -14.01
CA THR A 132 10.22 -3.56 -13.60
C THR A 132 9.99 -2.78 -14.89
N PRO A 133 8.75 -2.62 -15.39
CA PRO A 133 8.53 -1.65 -16.45
C PRO A 133 8.70 -0.28 -15.81
N ALA A 134 9.53 0.56 -16.43
CA ALA A 134 9.78 1.94 -16.00
C ALA A 134 8.49 2.76 -15.78
N SER A 135 7.35 2.31 -16.32
CA SER A 135 6.02 2.90 -16.13
C SER A 135 5.49 2.85 -14.70
N VAL A 136 5.88 1.89 -13.86
CA VAL A 136 5.43 1.83 -12.45
C VAL A 136 6.26 2.78 -11.56
N LEU A 137 7.52 3.02 -11.91
CA LEU A 137 8.37 4.03 -11.25
C LEU A 137 8.01 5.45 -11.70
N ALA A 138 7.60 5.65 -12.96
CA ALA A 138 7.22 6.95 -13.50
C ALA A 138 5.95 7.54 -12.85
N LEU A 139 5.04 6.73 -12.33
CA LEU A 139 3.85 7.19 -11.58
C LEU A 139 4.17 7.63 -10.14
N HIS A 140 5.40 7.39 -9.66
CA HIS A 140 5.85 7.77 -8.32
C HIS A 140 6.70 9.04 -8.26
N GLN A 141 7.06 9.62 -9.41
CA GLN A 141 7.78 10.88 -9.50
C GLN A 141 6.84 11.97 -10.04
N GLY A 142 6.19 12.69 -9.13
CA GLY A 142 5.72 14.04 -9.43
C GLY A 142 6.91 14.98 -9.67
N PRO A 143 6.70 16.17 -10.24
CA PRO A 143 7.77 17.00 -10.74
C PRO A 143 8.59 17.55 -9.58
N GLU A 144 9.82 17.05 -9.42
CA GLU A 144 10.88 17.80 -8.75
C GLU A 144 11.31 18.93 -9.70
N GLU A 145 10.44 19.93 -9.87
CA GLU A 145 10.83 21.21 -10.43
C GLU A 145 11.65 21.97 -9.37
N GLY A 146 12.96 21.92 -9.58
CA GLY A 146 13.81 23.10 -9.52
C GLY A 146 14.11 23.66 -8.14
N LEU A 147 15.21 23.20 -7.53
CA LEU A 147 16.09 24.10 -6.78
C LEU A 147 17.50 23.51 -6.54
N ALA A 148 18.34 23.51 -7.57
CA ALA A 148 19.80 23.38 -7.51
C ALA A 148 20.34 23.64 -8.93
N THR A 149 21.30 24.49 -9.25
CA THR A 149 22.20 25.37 -8.51
C THR A 149 22.72 26.34 -9.56
N ARG A 150 22.40 27.63 -9.46
CA ARG A 150 23.09 28.67 -10.24
C ARG A 150 24.41 28.98 -9.52
N ARG A 151 25.51 28.34 -9.93
CA ARG A 151 26.84 28.95 -9.83
C ARG A 151 27.87 28.18 -10.67
N SER A 152 28.74 28.97 -11.29
CA SER A 152 30.05 28.62 -11.85
C SER A 152 30.09 28.32 -13.35
N SER A 153 30.01 29.39 -14.14
CA SER A 153 30.68 29.47 -15.44
C SER A 153 31.16 30.90 -15.65
N GLU A 154 32.31 31.26 -15.07
CA GLU A 154 33.11 32.40 -15.48
C GLU A 154 34.55 32.16 -15.04
N SER A 155 35.30 31.48 -15.91
CA SER A 155 36.76 31.35 -15.86
C SER A 155 37.26 31.00 -17.27
N LEU A 156 37.49 32.05 -18.06
CA LEU A 156 38.46 32.12 -19.17
C LEU A 156 39.02 33.54 -19.02
N GLY A 157 40.25 33.74 -18.52
CA GLY A 157 41.48 33.70 -19.31
C GLY A 157 41.57 34.99 -20.16
N GLY A 158 42.53 35.89 -20.03
CA GLY A 158 43.79 35.91 -19.30
C GLY A 158 44.43 37.30 -19.36
N SER A 159 45.59 37.42 -18.74
CA SER A 159 46.44 38.61 -18.63
C SER A 159 47.16 39.00 -19.93
N ALA A 160 47.63 40.26 -19.92
CA ALA A 160 48.75 40.86 -20.69
C ALA A 160 48.45 41.15 -22.18
N GLN A 161 48.75 42.31 -22.76
CA GLN A 161 49.64 43.44 -22.44
C GLN A 161 48.97 44.75 -22.84
#